data_AF-A0A2V9URE4-F1
#
_entry.id   AF-A0A2V9URE4-F1
#
_cell.length_a   1.000
_cell.length_b   1.000
_cell.length_c   1.000
_cell.angle_alpha   90.00
_cell.angle_beta   90.00
_cell.angle_gamma   90.00
#
_symmetry.space_group_name_H-M   'P 1'
#
loop_
_entity.id
_entity.type
_entity.pdbx_description
1 polymer ?
#
loop_
_entity_poly.entity_id
_entity_poly.type
_entity_poly.pdbx_seq_one_letter_code
_entity_poly.pdbx_strand_id
1 'polypeptide(L)'
;MRTVIALILLGTLAACTKPEAPAPQPAQEAPQETGLERIPEADPSKYPKMDELAGWKNPQLVVREDGIGLVDLENREVHILTLEQIPAELVSLPESAWPYGRVVLVSQATPPGATEQTKTRLRENRGLLMGTLKALQVRPYAAP
;
A
#
# COMPACT_ATOMS: atom_id res chain seq x y z
N MET A 1 -5.17 -91.61 -4.76
CA MET A 1 -5.37 -90.76 -5.96
C MET A 1 -6.16 -89.52 -5.56
N ARG A 2 -5.83 -88.37 -6.18
CA ARG A 2 -6.42 -87.03 -6.08
C ARG A 2 -5.65 -85.99 -5.24
N THR A 3 -4.88 -85.22 -6.00
CA THR A 3 -4.28 -83.90 -5.79
C THR A 3 -5.26 -82.86 -5.25
N VAL A 4 -4.79 -81.95 -4.39
CA VAL A 4 -5.14 -80.51 -4.47
C VAL A 4 -3.90 -79.70 -4.05
N ILE A 5 -3.34 -78.99 -5.02
CA ILE A 5 -2.32 -77.95 -4.85
C ILE A 5 -3.06 -76.68 -4.46
N ALA A 6 -2.81 -76.14 -3.27
CA ALA A 6 -3.31 -74.83 -2.86
C ALA A 6 -2.26 -73.77 -3.23
N LEU A 7 -2.47 -73.10 -4.36
CA LEU A 7 -1.73 -71.92 -4.79
C LEU A 7 -2.22 -70.71 -3.99
N ILE A 8 -1.35 -70.19 -3.13
CA ILE A 8 -1.53 -68.93 -2.41
C ILE A 8 -1.34 -67.79 -3.41
N LEU A 9 -2.43 -67.11 -3.76
CA LEU A 9 -2.37 -65.85 -4.51
C LEU A 9 -2.13 -64.69 -3.52
N LEU A 10 -0.94 -64.09 -3.62
CA LEU A 10 -0.62 -62.81 -2.99
C LEU A 10 -1.48 -61.70 -3.62
N GLY A 11 -2.39 -61.13 -2.84
CA GLY A 11 -3.08 -59.90 -3.20
C GLY A 11 -2.17 -58.69 -2.98
N THR A 12 -1.72 -58.06 -4.06
CA THR A 12 -1.04 -56.75 -4.00
C THR A 12 -2.10 -55.66 -3.88
N LEU A 13 -2.18 -55.03 -2.70
CA LEU A 13 -2.93 -53.79 -2.54
C LEU A 13 -2.17 -52.69 -3.28
N ALA A 14 -2.63 -52.36 -4.49
CA ALA A 14 -2.23 -51.15 -5.18
C ALA A 14 -2.78 -49.95 -4.38
N ALA A 15 -1.92 -49.36 -3.55
CA ALA A 15 -2.18 -48.07 -2.93
C ALA A 15 -2.25 -47.01 -4.04
N CYS A 16 -3.47 -46.56 -4.37
CA CYS A 16 -3.68 -45.37 -5.19
C CYS A 16 -3.19 -44.15 -4.39
N THR A 17 -1.92 -43.78 -4.55
CA THR A 17 -1.41 -42.50 -4.06
C THR A 17 -2.00 -41.39 -4.93
N LYS A 18 -3.04 -40.73 -4.42
CA LYS A 18 -3.50 -39.46 -4.98
C LYS A 18 -2.36 -38.45 -4.79
N PRO A 19 -1.83 -37.81 -5.84
CA PRO A 19 -0.88 -36.73 -5.65
C PRO A 19 -1.61 -35.59 -4.92
N GLU A 20 -1.18 -35.33 -3.69
CA GLU A 20 -1.52 -34.10 -2.97
C GLU A 20 -1.02 -32.95 -3.85
N ALA A 21 -1.94 -32.13 -4.36
CA ALA A 21 -1.56 -30.91 -5.04
C ALA A 21 -0.75 -30.06 -4.04
N PRO A 22 0.37 -29.43 -4.46
CA PRO A 22 1.10 -28.53 -3.59
C PRO A 22 0.12 -27.48 -3.02
N ALA A 23 0.08 -27.34 -1.70
CA ALA A 23 -0.64 -26.24 -1.06
C ALA A 23 -0.19 -24.92 -1.71
N PRO A 24 -1.09 -23.96 -1.96
CA PRO A 24 -0.70 -22.64 -2.45
C PRO A 24 0.34 -22.07 -1.49
N GLN A 25 1.59 -22.00 -1.94
CA GLN A 25 2.61 -21.22 -1.26
C GLN A 25 2.08 -19.78 -1.25
N PRO A 26 2.20 -19.03 -0.14
CA PRO A 26 1.93 -17.61 -0.17
C PRO A 26 2.81 -17.05 -1.29
N ALA A 27 2.19 -16.60 -2.38
CA ALA A 27 2.90 -15.92 -3.43
C ALA A 27 3.61 -14.76 -2.73
N GLN A 28 4.94 -14.81 -2.68
CA GLN A 28 5.70 -13.61 -2.42
C GLN A 28 5.41 -12.73 -3.63
N GLU A 29 4.44 -11.82 -3.47
CA GLU A 29 4.19 -10.77 -4.45
C GLU A 29 5.53 -10.08 -4.68
N ALA A 30 6.12 -10.32 -5.86
CA ALA A 30 7.21 -9.48 -6.32
C ALA A 30 6.70 -8.03 -6.26
N PRO A 31 7.54 -7.05 -5.84
CA PRO A 31 7.12 -5.65 -5.82
C PRO A 31 6.52 -5.30 -7.17
N GLN A 32 5.22 -5.06 -7.21
CA GLN A 32 4.53 -4.67 -8.43
C GLN A 32 5.08 -3.30 -8.83
N GLU A 33 5.66 -3.19 -10.02
CA GLU A 33 6.13 -1.90 -10.52
C GLU A 33 4.95 -0.94 -10.59
N THR A 34 5.00 0.12 -9.80
CA THR A 34 3.94 1.10 -9.65
C THR A 34 4.04 2.23 -10.67
N GLY A 35 5.21 2.41 -11.27
CA GLY A 35 5.58 3.55 -12.13
C GLY A 35 6.24 4.68 -11.35
N LEU A 36 6.17 4.68 -10.01
CA LEU A 36 6.86 5.66 -9.17
C LEU A 36 8.36 5.38 -9.07
N GLU A 37 8.85 4.19 -9.43
CA GLU A 37 10.26 3.79 -9.31
C GLU A 37 11.21 4.67 -10.16
N ARG A 38 10.68 5.36 -11.18
CA ARG A 38 11.41 6.38 -11.97
C ARG A 38 11.74 7.64 -11.17
N ILE A 39 10.96 7.93 -10.13
CA ILE A 39 11.18 9.08 -9.25
C ILE A 39 12.32 8.71 -8.28
N PRO A 40 13.36 9.55 -8.14
CA PRO A 40 14.44 9.30 -7.20
C PRO A 40 13.93 9.08 -5.77
N GLU A 41 14.72 8.36 -4.97
CA GLU A 41 14.41 8.28 -3.54
C GLU A 41 14.31 9.67 -2.91
N ALA A 42 13.51 9.75 -1.86
CA ALA A 42 13.32 10.94 -1.07
C ALA A 42 14.68 11.48 -0.56
N ASP A 43 14.97 12.75 -0.87
CA ASP A 43 16.22 13.43 -0.55
C ASP A 43 15.98 14.53 0.49
N PRO A 44 16.24 14.26 1.79
CA PRO A 44 16.01 15.22 2.87
C PRO A 44 16.81 16.52 2.74
N SER A 45 17.91 16.53 1.98
CA SER A 45 18.70 17.76 1.77
C SER A 45 17.95 18.82 0.95
N LYS A 46 16.89 18.42 0.23
CA LYS A 46 16.05 19.30 -0.59
C LYS A 46 14.81 19.83 0.13
N TYR A 47 14.51 19.33 1.33
CA TYR A 47 13.28 19.70 2.03
C TYR A 47 13.36 21.14 2.51
N PRO A 48 12.25 21.90 2.48
CA PRO A 48 12.20 23.18 3.17
C PRO A 48 12.42 22.97 4.67
N LYS A 49 12.85 24.04 5.35
CA LYS A 49 12.92 24.01 6.81
C LYS A 49 11.51 23.88 7.39
N MET A 50 11.43 23.35 8.62
CA MET A 50 10.15 23.06 9.28
C MET A 50 9.26 24.30 9.45
N ASP A 51 9.86 25.46 9.70
CA ASP A 51 9.21 26.76 9.82
C ASP A 51 8.79 27.37 8.46
N GLU A 52 9.24 26.76 7.36
CA GLU A 52 9.00 27.19 5.97
C GLU A 52 8.19 26.16 5.19
N LEU A 53 7.43 25.28 5.86
CA LEU A 53 6.62 24.24 5.19
C LEU A 53 5.57 24.79 4.21
N ALA A 54 5.24 26.10 4.28
CA ALA A 54 4.47 26.79 3.25
C ALA A 54 5.12 26.70 1.85
N GLY A 55 6.44 26.48 1.77
CA GLY A 55 7.18 26.28 0.54
C GLY A 55 7.26 24.82 0.07
N TRP A 56 6.52 23.89 0.67
CA TRP A 56 6.50 22.49 0.24
C TRP A 56 5.96 22.35 -1.19
N LYS A 57 6.71 21.65 -2.06
CA LYS A 57 6.40 21.52 -3.50
C LYS A 57 6.00 20.12 -3.94
N ASN A 58 6.34 19.10 -3.15
CA ASN A 58 5.94 17.72 -3.44
C ASN A 58 4.44 17.53 -3.18
N PRO A 59 3.84 16.40 -3.59
CA PRO A 59 2.42 16.16 -3.34
C PRO A 59 2.11 16.18 -1.85
N GLN A 60 0.95 16.74 -1.50
CA GLN A 60 0.47 16.82 -0.13
C GLN A 60 -0.84 16.07 0.02
N LEU A 61 -0.90 15.22 1.05
CA LEU A 61 -2.06 14.45 1.44
C LEU A 61 -2.59 14.94 2.80
N VAL A 62 -3.91 15.09 2.87
CA VAL A 62 -4.62 15.49 4.09
C VAL A 62 -5.53 14.35 4.51
N VAL A 63 -5.27 13.75 5.66
CA VAL A 63 -6.16 12.75 6.25
C VAL A 63 -7.42 13.45 6.76
N ARG A 64 -8.58 12.98 6.31
CA ARG A 64 -9.89 13.52 6.65
C ARG A 64 -10.83 12.39 7.09
N GLU A 65 -11.99 12.75 7.61
CA GLU A 65 -13.02 11.78 7.99
C GLU A 65 -13.68 11.11 6.77
N ASP A 66 -13.86 11.89 5.70
CA ASP A 66 -14.50 11.53 4.43
C ASP A 66 -13.55 10.87 3.41
N GLY A 67 -12.25 10.80 3.70
CA GLY A 67 -11.26 10.20 2.80
C GLY A 67 -9.88 10.82 2.96
N ILE A 68 -9.12 10.85 1.87
CA ILE A 68 -7.81 11.48 1.77
C ILE A 68 -7.88 12.63 0.77
N GLY A 69 -7.59 13.85 1.23
CA GLY A 69 -7.47 15.00 0.33
C GLY A 69 -6.11 15.02 -0.35
N LEU A 70 -6.06 15.07 -1.69
CA LEU A 70 -4.86 15.47 -2.44
C LEU A 70 -4.92 16.97 -2.70
N VAL A 71 -3.89 17.70 -2.28
CA VAL A 71 -3.81 19.15 -2.48
C VAL A 71 -3.26 19.45 -3.87
N ASP A 72 -4.03 20.18 -4.67
CA ASP A 72 -3.56 20.82 -5.88
C ASP A 72 -2.93 22.17 -5.50
N LEU A 73 -1.58 22.21 -5.52
CA LEU A 73 -0.82 23.40 -5.15
C LEU A 73 -0.96 24.54 -6.16
N GLU A 74 -1.27 24.23 -7.42
CA GLU A 74 -1.39 25.22 -8.50
C GLU A 74 -2.74 25.94 -8.41
N ASN A 75 -3.83 25.17 -8.27
CA ASN A 75 -5.19 25.68 -8.23
C ASN A 75 -5.68 26.02 -6.81
N ARG A 76 -4.94 25.61 -5.77
CA ARG A 76 -5.33 25.71 -4.35
C ARG A 76 -6.63 24.97 -4.05
N GLU A 77 -6.80 23.81 -4.65
CA GLU A 77 -7.94 22.92 -4.45
C GLU A 77 -7.55 21.67 -3.67
N VAL A 78 -8.55 20.98 -3.11
CA VAL A 78 -8.36 19.68 -2.45
C VAL A 78 -9.31 18.67 -3.06
N HIS A 79 -8.76 17.68 -3.73
CA HIS A 79 -9.52 16.57 -4.29
C HIS A 79 -9.69 15.47 -3.24
N ILE A 80 -10.93 15.14 -2.88
CA ILE A 80 -11.21 14.08 -1.91
C ILE A 80 -11.20 12.74 -2.64
N LEU A 81 -10.27 11.88 -2.24
CA LEU A 81 -10.04 10.57 -2.81
C LEU A 81 -10.35 9.48 -1.79
N THR A 82 -10.81 8.34 -2.29
CA THR A 82 -10.79 7.10 -1.52
C THR A 82 -9.36 6.57 -1.44
N LEU A 83 -9.08 5.69 -0.48
CA LEU A 83 -7.74 5.12 -0.29
C LEU A 83 -7.26 4.33 -1.51
N GLU A 84 -8.17 3.72 -2.24
CA GLU A 84 -7.91 2.92 -3.45
C GLU A 84 -7.54 3.78 -4.65
N GLN A 85 -7.93 5.07 -4.66
CA GLN A 85 -7.60 6.00 -5.74
C GLN A 85 -6.19 6.59 -5.58
N ILE A 86 -5.66 6.66 -4.36
CA ILE A 86 -4.36 7.27 -4.07
C ILE A 86 -3.20 6.70 -4.92
N PRO A 87 -3.05 5.38 -5.10
CA PRO A 87 -2.01 4.82 -5.96
C PRO A 87 -2.04 5.37 -7.38
N ALA A 88 -3.20 5.30 -8.04
CA ALA A 88 -3.35 5.72 -9.43
C ALA A 88 -3.10 7.22 -9.58
N GLU A 89 -3.59 8.01 -8.63
CA GLU A 89 -3.42 9.45 -8.65
C GLU A 89 -1.94 9.85 -8.52
N LEU A 90 -1.22 9.31 -7.53
CA LEU A 90 0.21 9.61 -7.33
C LEU A 90 1.07 9.20 -8.54
N VAL A 91 0.74 8.08 -9.19
CA VAL A 91 1.44 7.59 -10.40
C VAL A 91 1.22 8.48 -11.61
N SER A 92 0.02 9.07 -11.73
CA SER A 92 -0.35 9.96 -12.83
C SER A 92 0.36 11.31 -12.80
N LEU A 93 0.88 11.72 -11.62
CA LEU A 93 1.58 12.98 -11.47
C LEU A 93 2.85 13.02 -12.34
N PRO A 94 3.16 14.18 -12.96
CA PRO A 94 4.39 14.34 -13.71
C PRO A 94 5.62 14.29 -12.79
N GLU A 95 6.78 13.95 -13.34
CA GLU A 95 8.04 13.91 -12.56
C GLU A 95 8.38 15.26 -11.91
N SER A 96 7.97 16.37 -12.52
CA SER A 96 8.12 17.73 -12.00
C SER A 96 7.36 17.97 -10.69
N ALA A 97 6.37 17.14 -10.35
CA ALA A 97 5.67 17.19 -9.07
C ALA A 97 6.51 16.63 -7.91
N TRP A 98 7.68 16.03 -8.19
CA TRP A 98 8.52 15.35 -7.20
C TRP A 98 9.93 15.96 -7.03
N PRO A 99 10.09 17.30 -6.87
CA PRO A 99 11.41 17.92 -6.76
C PRO A 99 12.25 17.39 -5.57
N TYR A 100 11.61 16.84 -4.54
CA TYR A 100 12.27 16.29 -3.34
C TYR A 100 12.45 14.76 -3.37
N GLY A 101 12.19 14.12 -4.52
CA GLY A 101 12.15 12.65 -4.64
C GLY A 101 10.82 12.08 -4.16
N ARG A 102 10.72 10.75 -4.01
CA ARG A 102 9.51 10.01 -3.59
C ARG A 102 9.13 10.26 -2.12
N VAL A 103 8.65 11.45 -1.84
CA VAL A 103 8.16 11.87 -0.52
C VAL A 103 6.85 12.65 -0.67
N VAL A 104 5.92 12.47 0.26
CA VAL A 104 4.69 13.25 0.33
C VAL A 104 4.54 13.89 1.70
N LEU A 105 4.03 15.11 1.74
CA LEU A 105 3.65 15.74 3.00
C LEU A 105 2.32 15.14 3.46
N VAL A 106 2.25 14.67 4.69
CA VAL A 106 1.04 14.12 5.28
C VAL A 106 0.63 14.97 6.46
N SER A 107 -0.61 15.47 6.40
CA SER A 107 -1.25 16.25 7.45
C SER A 107 -2.61 15.64 7.80
N GLN A 108 -3.24 16.13 8.87
CA GLN A 108 -4.55 15.64 9.30
C GLN A 108 -5.48 16.83 9.57
N ALA A 109 -6.67 16.82 8.99
CA ALA A 109 -7.71 17.80 9.28
C ALA A 109 -8.59 17.27 10.41
N THR A 110 -8.31 17.70 11.65
CA THR A 110 -9.15 17.37 12.81
C THR A 110 -10.04 18.56 13.14
N PRO A 111 -11.37 18.45 12.99
CA PRO A 111 -12.28 19.53 13.36
C PRO A 111 -12.18 19.87 14.86
N PRO A 112 -12.32 21.15 15.25
CA PRO A 112 -12.48 21.52 16.66
C PRO A 112 -13.68 20.79 17.26
N GLY A 113 -13.50 20.16 18.42
CA GLY A 113 -14.57 19.39 19.08
C GLY A 113 -14.90 18.05 18.40
N ALA A 114 -14.02 17.51 17.57
CA ALA A 114 -14.21 16.21 16.93
C ALA A 114 -14.67 15.12 17.92
N THR A 115 -15.69 14.36 17.51
CA THR A 115 -16.22 13.24 18.29
C THR A 115 -15.20 12.10 18.37
N GLU A 116 -15.37 11.18 19.32
CA GLU A 116 -14.53 9.97 19.39
C GLU A 116 -14.66 9.09 18.14
N GLN A 117 -15.84 9.09 17.49
CA GLN A 117 -16.05 8.41 16.22
C GLN A 117 -15.21 9.04 15.11
N THR A 118 -15.25 10.38 14.96
CA THR A 118 -14.44 11.11 13.98
C THR A 118 -12.95 10.89 14.20
N LYS A 119 -12.48 10.96 15.46
CA LYS A 119 -11.07 10.67 15.80
C LYS A 119 -10.68 9.24 15.45
N THR A 120 -11.59 8.27 15.67
CA THR A 120 -11.36 6.87 15.31
C THR A 120 -11.23 6.72 13.80
N ARG A 121 -12.13 7.34 13.03
CA ARG A 121 -12.08 7.33 11.57
C ARG A 121 -10.80 7.96 11.01
N LEU A 122 -10.36 9.08 11.58
CA LEU A 122 -9.09 9.72 11.21
C LEU A 122 -7.89 8.78 11.45
N ARG A 123 -7.86 8.06 12.58
CA ARG A 123 -6.79 7.09 12.86
C ARG A 123 -6.81 5.91 11.88
N GLU A 124 -7.99 5.39 11.54
CA GLU A 124 -8.16 4.33 10.53
C GLU A 124 -7.64 4.78 9.16
N ASN A 125 -8.13 5.91 8.66
CA ASN A 125 -7.73 6.46 7.36
C ASN A 125 -6.22 6.74 7.32
N ARG A 126 -5.65 7.28 8.40
CA ARG A 126 -4.20 7.49 8.51
C ARG A 126 -3.43 6.17 8.45
N GLY A 127 -3.86 5.15 9.19
CA GLY A 127 -3.21 3.85 9.21
C GLY A 127 -3.19 3.18 7.84
N LEU A 128 -4.34 3.20 7.15
CA LEU A 128 -4.47 2.67 5.80
C LEU A 128 -3.60 3.46 4.80
N LEU A 129 -3.61 4.80 4.88
CA LEU A 129 -2.76 5.64 4.04
C LEU A 129 -1.27 5.31 4.23
N MET A 130 -0.80 5.12 5.47
CA MET A 130 0.59 4.74 5.73
C MET A 130 0.94 3.38 5.12
N GLY A 131 0.01 2.42 5.17
CA GLY A 131 0.16 1.12 4.51
C GLY A 131 0.28 1.26 3.00
N THR A 132 -0.60 2.06 2.38
CA THR A 132 -0.57 2.36 0.94
C THR A 132 0.74 3.02 0.54
N LEU A 133 1.17 4.08 1.21
CA LEU A 133 2.44 4.78 0.90
C LEU A 133 3.65 3.86 1.05
N LYS A 134 3.64 2.97 2.05
CA LYS A 134 4.69 1.95 2.22
C LYS A 134 4.74 0.98 1.06
N ALA A 135 3.59 0.48 0.59
CA ALA A 135 3.50 -0.41 -0.57
C ALA A 135 4.02 0.26 -1.85
N LEU A 136 3.74 1.56 -2.01
CA LEU A 136 4.24 2.40 -3.11
C LEU A 136 5.70 2.84 -2.96
N GLN A 137 6.36 2.49 -1.85
CA GLN A 137 7.71 2.96 -1.50
C GLN A 137 7.83 4.50 -1.50
N VAL A 138 6.76 5.19 -1.12
CA VAL A 138 6.71 6.64 -0.97
C VAL A 138 6.93 7.00 0.50
N ARG A 139 7.91 7.86 0.78
CA ARG A 139 8.21 8.30 2.13
C ARG A 139 7.12 9.28 2.63
N PRO A 140 6.44 9.02 3.74
CA PRO A 140 5.64 10.05 4.39
C PRO A 140 6.56 11.04 5.11
N TYR A 141 6.34 12.33 4.89
CA TYR A 141 6.88 13.40 5.72
C TYR A 141 5.72 14.00 6.52
N ALA A 142 5.73 13.84 7.83
CA ALA A 142 4.70 14.39 8.69
C ALA A 142 5.12 15.79 9.15
N ALA A 143 4.26 16.77 8.94
CA ALA A 143 4.34 18.01 9.71
C ALA A 143 4.02 17.67 11.19
N PRO A 144 4.75 18.27 12.16
CA PRO A 144 4.50 18.06 13.59
C PRO A 144 3.10 18.49 14.03
#